data_AF-A0A972W9H2-F1
#
_entry.id   AF-A0A972W9H2-F1
#
_cell.length_a   1.000
_cell.length_b   1.000
_cell.length_c   1.000
_cell.angle_alpha   90.00
_cell.angle_beta   90.00
_cell.angle_gamma   90.00
#
_symmetry.space_group_name_H-M   'P 1'
#
loop_
_entity.id
_entity.type
_entity.pdbx_description
1 polymer ?
#
loop_
_entity_poly.entity_id
_entity_poly.type
_entity_poly.pdbx_seq_one_letter_code
_entity_poly.pdbx_strand_id
1 'polypeptide(L)' 'MAKGWDSGQYLKFAGPRLRPALDLLARINVDSPQNIYDLGCGPGNVTQLLAERWPDANITGVDGSPDMLARAAAD' A
#
# COMPACT_ATOMS: atom_id res chain seq x y z
N MET A 1 13.29 17.55 19.28
CA MET A 1 13.02 16.13 19.59
C MET A 1 12.06 15.59 18.54
N ALA A 2 12.55 14.79 17.60
CA ALA A 2 11.69 14.20 16.57
C ALA A 2 10.78 13.17 17.24
N LYS A 3 9.46 13.40 17.21
CA LYS A 3 8.48 12.38 17.59
C LYS A 3 8.54 11.28 16.53
N GLY A 4 9.29 10.23 16.82
CA GLY A 4 9.28 8.98 16.06
C GLY A 4 7.85 8.49 15.98
N TRP A 5 7.41 8.23 14.76
CA TRP A 5 6.08 7.77 14.46
C TRP A 5 5.86 6.35 15.02
N ASP A 6 4.71 6.14 15.68
CA ASP A 6 4.35 4.87 16.32
C ASP A 6 3.58 3.97 15.34
N SER A 7 4.27 2.96 14.82
CA SER A 7 3.72 1.95 13.90
C SER A 7 2.65 1.06 14.55
N GLY A 8 2.61 0.95 15.89
CA GLY A 8 1.60 0.21 16.63
C GLY A 8 0.22 0.88 16.61
N GLN A 9 0.18 2.22 16.60
CA GLN A 9 -1.06 2.98 16.42
C GLN A 9 -1.59 2.92 14.98
N TYR A 10 -0.71 2.69 14.00
CA TYR A 10 -1.08 2.64 12.58
C TYR A 10 -1.99 1.45 12.25
N LEU A 11 -1.66 0.27 12.78
CA LEU A 11 -2.43 -0.96 12.56
C LEU A 11 -3.80 -0.97 13.27
N LYS A 12 -3.96 -0.20 14.35
CA LYS A 12 -5.18 -0.19 15.18
C LYS A 12 -6.45 0.26 14.43
N PHE A 13 -6.30 0.88 13.25
CA PHE A 13 -7.41 1.35 12.41
C PHE A 13 -7.30 0.85 10.95
N ALA A 14 -6.67 -0.29 10.70
CA ALA A 14 -6.43 -0.79 9.35
C ALA A 14 -7.73 -0.94 8.51
N GLY A 15 -8.81 -1.44 9.11
CA GLY A 15 -10.10 -1.66 8.43
C GLY A 15 -10.72 -0.39 7.83
N PRO A 16 -11.05 0.65 8.63
CA PRO A 16 -11.62 1.90 8.12
C PRO A 16 -10.71 2.64 7.11
N ARG A 17 -9.38 2.45 7.21
CA ARG A 17 -8.42 3.08 6.27
C ARG A 17 -8.34 2.39 4.92
N LEU A 18 -8.69 1.10 4.85
CA LEU A 18 -8.68 0.37 3.58
C LEU A 18 -9.88 0.72 2.70
N ARG A 19 -11.00 1.16 3.29
CA ARG A 19 -12.23 1.46 2.55
C ARG A 19 -12.03 2.54 1.47
N PRO A 20 -11.41 3.71 1.73
CA PRO A 20 -11.10 4.67 0.69
C PRO A 20 -10.22 4.12 -0.44
N ALA A 21 -9.24 3.27 -0.11
CA ALA A 21 -8.36 2.66 -1.10
C ALA A 21 -9.14 1.70 -2.02
N LEU A 22 -10.01 0.85 -1.45
CA LEU A 22 -10.87 -0.04 -2.22
C LEU A 22 -11.85 0.72 -3.11
N ASP A 23 -12.48 1.77 -2.58
CA ASP A 23 -13.42 2.60 -3.35
C ASP A 23 -12.70 3.32 -4.51
N LEU A 24 -11.44 3.74 -4.33
CA LEU A 24 -10.62 4.30 -5.40
C LEU A 24 -10.23 3.24 -6.43
N LEU A 25 -9.73 2.08 -5.99
CA LEU A 25 -9.37 0.97 -6.88
C LEU A 25 -10.55 0.61 -7.77
N ALA A 26 -11.76 0.47 -7.22
CA ALA A 26 -12.97 0.13 -7.98
C ALA A 26 -13.29 1.10 -9.13
N ARG A 27 -12.71 2.31 -9.14
CA ARG A 27 -12.90 3.31 -10.22
C ARG A 27 -11.82 3.27 -11.30
N ILE A 28 -10.76 2.50 -11.11
CA ILE A 28 -9.70 2.33 -12.11
C ILE A 28 -10.20 1.36 -13.18
N ASN A 29 -10.51 1.90 -14.37
CA ASN A 29 -10.95 1.13 -15.53
C ASN A 29 -9.78 0.85 -16.48
N VAL A 30 -8.80 0.10 -15.97
CA VAL A 30 -7.65 -0.40 -16.73
C VAL A 30 -7.58 -1.90 -16.52
N ASP A 31 -7.68 -2.65 -17.61
CA ASP A 31 -7.79 -4.12 -17.52
C ASP A 31 -6.43 -4.78 -17.23
N SER A 32 -5.37 -4.32 -17.90
CA SER A 32 -4.05 -4.96 -17.85
C SER A 32 -2.91 -3.92 -17.86
N PRO A 33 -2.73 -3.16 -16.76
CA PRO A 33 -1.60 -2.25 -16.59
C PRO A 33 -0.29 -3.05 -16.51
N GLN A 34 0.74 -2.58 -17.20
CA GLN A 34 2.06 -3.22 -17.17
C GLN A 34 2.89 -2.78 -15.96
N ASN A 35 2.74 -1.53 -15.51
CA ASN A 35 3.47 -0.97 -14.38
C ASN A 35 2.52 -0.22 -13.46
N ILE A 36 2.65 -0.43 -12.16
CA ILE A 36 1.86 0.22 -11.11
C ILE A 36 2.81 0.77 -10.06
N TYR A 37 2.59 2.01 -9.64
CA TYR A 37 3.32 2.64 -8.55
C TYR A 37 2.36 2.96 -7.40
N ASP A 38 2.61 2.38 -6.24
CA ASP A 38 1.87 2.65 -5.00
C ASP A 38 2.62 3.69 -4.17
N LEU A 39 2.16 4.94 -4.25
CA LEU A 39 2.83 6.08 -3.60
C LEU A 39 2.32 6.26 -2.17
N GLY A 40 3.23 6.19 -1.21
CA GLY A 40 2.90 6.11 0.20
C GLY A 40 2.38 4.72 0.58
N CYS A 41 3.04 3.67 0.09
CA CYS A 41 2.58 2.28 0.24
C CYS A 41 2.50 1.82 1.71
N GLY A 42 3.17 2.52 2.63
CA GLY A 42 3.23 2.15 4.03
C GLY A 42 3.69 0.70 4.20
N PRO A 43 3.00 -0.12 4.99
CA PRO A 43 3.38 -1.51 5.22
C PRO A 43 2.94 -2.47 4.09
N GLY A 44 2.44 -1.97 2.95
CA GLY A 44 2.15 -2.81 1.78
C GLY A 44 0.70 -3.31 1.63
N ASN A 45 -0.22 -2.94 2.54
CA ASN A 45 -1.61 -3.43 2.52
C ASN A 45 -2.33 -3.20 1.17
N VAL A 46 -2.18 -2.02 0.57
CA VAL A 46 -2.79 -1.70 -0.74
C VAL A 46 -1.98 -2.29 -1.88
N THR A 47 -0.65 -2.33 -1.75
CA THR A 47 0.27 -2.96 -2.71
C THR A 47 -0.10 -4.42 -2.94
N GLN A 48 -0.47 -5.16 -1.89
CA GLN A 48 -0.95 -6.53 -2.01
C GLN A 48 -2.26 -6.64 -2.81
N LEU A 49 -3.23 -5.76 -2.55
CA LEU A 49 -4.50 -5.74 -3.30
C LEU A 49 -4.29 -5.40 -4.78
N LEU A 50 -3.30 -4.55 -5.08
CA LEU A 50 -2.89 -4.26 -6.45
C LEU A 50 -2.34 -5.52 -7.13
N ALA A 51 -1.50 -6.30 -6.43
CA ALA A 51 -0.94 -7.56 -6.93
C ALA A 51 -2.01 -8.63 -7.13
N GLU A 52 -2.98 -8.73 -6.24
CA GLU A 52 -4.12 -9.65 -6.38
C GLU A 52 -5.00 -9.29 -7.58
N ARG A 53 -5.23 -8.00 -7.82
CA ARG A 53 -6.08 -7.55 -8.92
C ARG A 53 -5.39 -7.64 -10.29
N TRP A 54 -4.11 -7.31 -10.35
CA TRP A 54 -3.32 -7.31 -11.58
C TRP A 54 -2.06 -8.15 -11.39
N PRO A 55 -2.17 -9.49 -11.42
CA PRO A 55 -1.08 -10.41 -11.10
C PRO A 55 0.10 -10.34 -12.09
N ASP A 56 -0.16 -9.88 -13.32
CA ASP A 56 0.86 -9.74 -14.36
C ASP A 56 1.55 -8.36 -14.37
N ALA A 57 1.10 -7.42 -13.51
CA ALA A 57 1.67 -6.09 -13.45
C ALA A 57 2.98 -6.07 -12.66
N ASN A 58 3.94 -5.26 -13.10
CA ASN A 58 5.10 -4.91 -12.28
C ASN A 58 4.72 -3.80 -11.29
N ILE A 59 4.76 -4.11 -9.99
CA ILE A 59 4.28 -3.21 -8.94
C ILE A 59 5.46 -2.70 -8.10
N THR A 60 5.56 -1.39 -7.96
CA THR A 60 6.57 -0.72 -7.13
C THR A 60 5.90 0.08 -6.01
N GLY A 61 6.12 -0.32 -4.76
CA GLY A 61 5.77 0.48 -3.59
C GLY A 61 6.83 1.54 -3.31
N VAL A 62 6.40 2.77 -3.04
CA VAL A 62 7.28 3.90 -2.69
C VAL A 62 6.81 4.49 -1.37
N ASP A 63 7.68 4.54 -0.38
CA ASP A 63 7.40 5.20 0.89
C ASP A 63 8.63 5.97 1.41
N GLY A 64 8.39 7.04 2.15
CA GLY A 64 9.45 7.84 2.77
C GLY A 64 9.96 7.28 4.10
N SER A 65 9.28 6.28 4.68
CA SER A 65 9.63 5.64 5.95
C SER A 65 10.38 4.32 5.71
N PRO A 66 11.68 4.24 6.09
CA PRO A 66 12.42 2.98 6.02
C PRO A 66 11.78 1.85 6.84
N ASP A 67 11.21 2.17 8.00
CA ASP A 67 10.55 1.18 8.86
C ASP A 67 9.30 0.56 8.20
N MET A 68 8.60 1.33 7.36
CA MET A 68 7.45 0.83 6.61
C MET A 68 7.86 -0.04 5.43
N LEU A 69 8.88 0.39 4.69
CA LEU A 69 9.44 -0.42 3.61
C LEU A 69 9.98 -1.75 4.13
N ALA A 70 10.65 -1.75 5.30
CA ALA A 70 11.12 -2.98 5.93
C ALA A 70 9.98 -3.93 6.30
N ARG A 71 8.82 -3.39 6.72
CA ARG A 71 7.61 -4.18 6.97
C ARG A 71 6.98 -4.69 5.68
N ALA A 72 6.83 -3.84 4.68
CA ALA A 72 6.26 -4.20 3.38
C ALA A 72 7.08 -5.29 2.66
N ALA A 73 8.39 -5.33 2.87
CA ALA A 73 9.28 -6.35 2.29
C ALA A 73 9.34 -7.67 3.09
N ALA A 74 8.76 -7.71 4.30
CA ALA A 74 8.79 -8.87 5.18
C ALA A 74 7.54 -9.76 5.06
N ASP A 75 6.46 -9.23 4.48
CA ASP A 75 5.20 -9.92 4.15
C ASP A 75 5.22 -10.45 2.71
#